data_AF-A0A0G4KFE2-F1
#
_entry.id   AF-A0A0G4KFE2-F1
#
_cell.length_a   1.000
_cell.length_b   1.000
_cell.length_c   1.000
_cell.angle_alpha   90.00
_cell.angle_beta   90.00
_cell.angle_gamma   90.00
#
_symmetry.space_group_name_H-M   'P 1'
#
loop_
_entity.id
_entity.type
_entity.pdbx_description
1 polymer ?
#
loop_
_entity_poly.entity_id
_entity_poly.type
_entity_poly.pdbx_seq_one_letter_code
_entity_poly.pdbx_strand_id
1 'polypeptide(L)'
;MYVQGSVLTAPKFESRTDYHPRASPDSSRASIETPLSNTRLHTAIDAMMAASQPYAQLAKALPARLQRFIARYPAPSILPAGATPETFKTGYQEASANPFSRQKHPVTGVWHEPVYSLRRQAELVKLAREHGVEELLPPTVKGSEYQLAHRVEHGLRVKGTGVGQKVKGHQHERMVMPRMERRRNAMLNMPDLMRQWKKVGKYRWKKFPKSVNG
;
A
#
# COMPACT_ATOMS: atom_id res chain seq x y z
N MET A 1 -26.92 25.17 -35.22
CA MET A 1 -27.58 23.90 -34.82
C MET A 1 -27.49 23.81 -33.31
N TYR A 2 -28.58 24.14 -32.62
CA TYR A 2 -28.69 24.05 -31.16
C TYR A 2 -29.14 22.65 -30.81
N VAL A 3 -28.43 21.97 -29.91
CA VAL A 3 -28.85 20.68 -29.34
C VAL A 3 -29.21 20.91 -27.88
N GLN A 4 -30.50 20.73 -27.58
CA GLN A 4 -31.11 20.82 -26.25
C GLN A 4 -30.68 19.61 -25.40
N GLY A 5 -30.19 19.88 -24.18
CA GLY A 5 -29.94 18.88 -23.15
C GLY A 5 -31.00 18.99 -22.05
N SER A 6 -31.74 17.90 -21.86
CA SER A 6 -32.88 17.72 -20.96
C SER A 6 -32.52 17.80 -19.48
N VAL A 7 -33.33 18.55 -18.72
CA VAL A 7 -33.30 18.62 -17.25
C VAL A 7 -34.15 17.48 -16.69
N LEU A 8 -33.57 16.58 -15.90
CA LEU A 8 -34.31 15.52 -15.21
C LEU A 8 -34.71 15.99 -13.80
N THR A 9 -36.03 16.09 -13.62
CA THR A 9 -36.75 16.44 -12.39
C THR A 9 -36.80 15.26 -11.43
N ALA A 10 -36.45 15.49 -10.15
CA ALA A 10 -36.57 14.52 -9.06
C ALA A 10 -38.05 14.37 -8.60
N PRO A 11 -38.52 13.15 -8.26
CA PRO A 11 -39.84 12.97 -7.67
C PRO A 11 -39.84 13.23 -6.15
N LYS A 12 -40.85 13.99 -5.72
CA LYS A 12 -41.23 14.29 -4.33
C LYS A 12 -41.66 13.03 -3.59
N PHE A 13 -41.13 12.83 -2.39
CA PHE A 13 -41.58 11.84 -1.41
C PHE A 13 -42.70 12.46 -0.57
N GLU A 14 -43.94 12.01 -0.79
CA GLU A 14 -45.11 12.38 0.01
C GLU A 14 -45.19 11.51 1.26
N SER A 15 -45.09 12.15 2.42
CA SER A 15 -45.40 11.57 3.73
C SER A 15 -46.91 11.47 3.90
N ARG A 16 -47.45 10.25 3.98
CA ARG A 16 -48.86 9.99 4.26
C ARG A 16 -49.05 9.37 5.64
N THR A 17 -49.71 10.17 6.46
CA THR A 17 -50.43 9.97 7.71
C THR A 17 -50.98 8.58 8.03
N ASP A 18 -50.83 8.23 9.31
CA ASP A 18 -51.84 7.75 10.27
C ASP A 18 -52.69 6.51 9.95
N TYR A 19 -52.49 5.44 10.75
CA TYR A 19 -53.61 4.63 11.21
C TYR A 19 -53.35 4.03 12.61
N HIS A 20 -54.45 3.93 13.34
CA HIS A 20 -54.62 3.76 14.78
C HIS A 20 -54.63 2.28 15.24
N PRO A 21 -54.66 2.03 16.57
CA PRO A 21 -54.28 0.77 17.21
C PRO A 21 -55.46 -0.18 17.47
N ARG A 22 -55.16 -1.47 17.69
CA ARG A 22 -55.73 -2.40 18.69
C ARG A 22 -55.59 -3.85 18.23
N ALA A 23 -55.02 -4.70 19.07
CA ALA A 23 -55.72 -5.86 19.67
C ALA A 23 -54.69 -6.82 20.29
N SER A 24 -54.70 -6.91 21.63
CA SER A 24 -54.29 -8.15 22.29
C SER A 24 -55.31 -9.25 21.97
N PRO A 25 -54.85 -10.50 21.88
CA PRO A 25 -55.56 -11.59 22.50
C PRO A 25 -54.67 -12.31 23.51
N ASP A 26 -55.21 -12.36 24.71
CA ASP A 26 -54.88 -13.29 25.79
C ASP A 26 -55.14 -14.74 25.31
N SER A 27 -54.16 -15.64 25.45
CA SER A 27 -54.42 -17.08 25.51
C SER A 27 -53.22 -17.85 26.06
N SER A 28 -53.41 -18.26 27.31
CA SER A 28 -52.75 -19.35 28.01
C SER A 28 -52.87 -20.69 27.25
N ARG A 29 -51.73 -21.37 27.04
CA ARG A 29 -51.51 -22.84 27.13
C ARG A 29 -50.37 -23.29 26.20
N ALA A 30 -49.24 -23.64 26.80
CA ALA A 30 -48.65 -24.98 26.72
C ALA A 30 -47.26 -24.92 27.35
N SER A 31 -47.18 -25.25 28.64
CA SER A 31 -45.92 -25.63 29.28
C SER A 31 -45.42 -26.91 28.60
N ILE A 32 -44.53 -26.77 27.63
CA ILE A 32 -43.62 -27.83 27.23
C ILE A 32 -42.35 -27.59 28.04
N GLU A 33 -42.33 -28.08 29.27
CA GLU A 33 -41.09 -28.31 30.00
C GLU A 33 -40.36 -29.44 29.27
N THR A 34 -39.52 -29.08 28.29
CA THR A 34 -38.49 -30.00 27.82
C THR A 34 -37.33 -29.90 28.80
N PRO A 35 -36.94 -31.00 29.48
CA PRO A 35 -35.65 -31.02 30.15
C PRO A 35 -34.58 -31.01 29.06
N LEU A 36 -34.06 -29.81 28.75
CA LEU A 36 -32.90 -29.63 27.89
C LEU A 36 -31.70 -30.25 28.61
N SER A 37 -31.54 -31.54 28.36
CA SER A 37 -30.57 -32.44 28.95
C SER A 37 -29.16 -32.14 28.43
N ASN A 38 -28.21 -32.08 29.36
CA ASN A 38 -26.77 -31.92 29.14
C ASN A 38 -26.18 -32.79 28.00
N THR A 39 -26.82 -33.92 27.67
CA THR A 39 -26.38 -34.85 26.62
C THR A 39 -26.45 -34.26 25.21
N ARG A 40 -27.43 -33.39 24.92
CA ARG A 40 -27.58 -32.76 23.60
C ARG A 40 -26.52 -31.68 23.34
N LEU A 41 -26.04 -31.05 24.42
CA LEU A 41 -24.95 -30.08 24.34
C LEU A 41 -23.62 -30.79 24.07
N HIS A 42 -23.38 -31.96 24.67
CA HIS A 42 -22.16 -32.74 24.45
C HIS A 42 -22.10 -33.29 23.02
N THR A 43 -23.18 -33.88 22.50
CA THR A 43 -23.21 -34.38 21.11
C THR A 43 -23.03 -33.26 20.07
N ALA A 44 -23.54 -32.06 20.33
CA ALA A 44 -23.32 -30.90 19.47
C ALA A 44 -21.86 -30.43 19.49
N ILE A 45 -21.22 -30.39 20.67
CA ILE A 45 -19.79 -30.05 20.81
C ILE A 45 -18.92 -31.09 20.11
N ASP A 46 -19.21 -32.39 20.26
CA ASP A 46 -18.46 -33.47 19.63
C ASP A 46 -18.57 -33.43 18.11
N ALA A 47 -19.77 -33.16 17.56
CA ALA A 47 -19.97 -32.96 16.13
C ALA A 47 -19.19 -31.74 15.60
N MET A 48 -19.16 -30.64 16.35
CA MET A 48 -18.39 -29.44 16.01
C MET A 48 -16.88 -29.70 16.05
N MET A 49 -16.40 -30.47 17.04
CA MET A 49 -15.00 -30.90 17.16
C MET A 49 -14.60 -31.84 16.03
N ALA A 50 -15.48 -32.74 15.60
CA ALA A 50 -15.24 -33.62 14.45
C ALA A 50 -15.13 -32.81 13.14
N ALA A 51 -15.99 -31.81 12.94
CA ALA A 51 -15.95 -30.91 11.79
C ALA A 51 -14.72 -30.00 11.76
N SER A 52 -14.12 -29.69 12.92
CA SER A 52 -12.92 -28.84 13.02
C SER A 52 -11.59 -29.61 12.87
N GLN A 53 -11.60 -30.94 13.01
CA GLN A 53 -10.39 -31.78 12.85
C GLN A 53 -9.61 -31.55 11.56
N PRO A 54 -10.20 -31.50 10.35
CA PRO A 54 -9.43 -31.27 9.12
C PRO A 54 -8.71 -29.92 9.15
N TYR A 55 -9.35 -28.86 9.63
CA TYR A 55 -8.73 -27.54 9.75
C TYR A 55 -7.61 -27.53 10.80
N ALA A 56 -7.79 -28.25 11.91
CA ALA A 56 -6.74 -28.42 12.91
C ALA A 56 -5.53 -29.18 12.35
N GLN A 57 -5.74 -30.17 11.47
CA GLN A 57 -4.66 -30.88 10.77
C GLN A 57 -3.93 -29.97 9.78
N LEU A 58 -4.66 -29.15 9.00
CA LEU A 58 -4.07 -28.16 8.11
C LEU A 58 -3.23 -27.12 8.88
N ALA A 59 -3.73 -26.63 10.01
CA ALA A 59 -2.97 -25.72 10.87
C ALA A 59 -1.68 -26.38 11.41
N LYS A 60 -1.75 -27.67 11.78
CA LYS A 60 -0.57 -28.46 12.19
C LYS A 60 0.40 -28.76 11.04
N ALA A 61 -0.06 -28.77 9.79
CA ALA A 61 0.78 -28.96 8.61
C ALA A 61 1.55 -27.70 8.19
N LEU A 62 1.23 -26.53 8.75
CA LEU A 62 1.97 -25.28 8.50
C LEU A 62 3.45 -25.41 8.92
N PRO A 63 4.37 -24.71 8.24
CA PRO A 63 5.77 -24.66 8.65
C PRO A 63 5.93 -24.21 10.10
N ALA A 64 6.79 -24.90 10.87
CA ALA A 64 7.02 -24.62 12.29
C ALA A 64 7.37 -23.14 12.57
N ARG A 65 8.04 -22.46 11.61
CA ARG A 65 8.35 -21.02 11.72
C ARG A 65 7.08 -20.16 11.77
N LEU A 66 6.08 -20.46 10.93
CA LEU A 66 4.80 -19.74 10.91
C LEU A 66 3.97 -20.08 12.14
N GLN A 67 3.89 -21.35 12.53
CA GLN A 67 3.18 -21.75 13.75
C GLN A 67 3.72 -21.04 14.99
N ARG A 68 5.05 -20.98 15.16
CA ARG A 68 5.71 -20.25 16.25
C ARG A 68 5.45 -18.74 16.19
N PHE A 69 5.26 -18.18 15.00
CA PHE A 69 4.92 -16.77 14.85
C PHE A 69 3.48 -16.52 15.30
N ILE A 70 2.52 -17.27 14.76
CA ILE A 70 1.09 -17.13 15.05
C ILE A 70 0.81 -17.41 16.53
N ALA A 71 1.50 -18.38 17.15
CA ALA A 71 1.39 -18.66 18.58
C ALA A 71 1.87 -17.48 19.46
N ARG A 72 2.87 -16.71 19.01
CA ARG A 72 3.37 -15.54 19.74
C ARG A 72 2.57 -14.28 19.45
N TYR A 73 2.09 -14.14 18.22
CA TYR A 73 1.35 -12.98 17.73
C TYR A 73 0.06 -13.45 17.06
N PRO A 74 -0.94 -13.90 17.82
CA PRO A 74 -2.22 -14.34 17.27
C PRO A 74 -2.97 -13.16 16.66
N ALA A 75 -3.53 -13.36 15.46
CA ALA A 75 -4.40 -12.40 14.82
C ALA A 75 -5.76 -12.32 15.56
N PRO A 76 -6.45 -11.18 15.54
CA PRO A 76 -7.76 -11.06 16.18
C PRO A 76 -8.81 -12.01 15.56
N SER A 77 -8.64 -12.39 14.29
CA SER A 77 -9.52 -13.31 13.57
C SER A 77 -9.51 -14.75 14.09
N ILE A 78 -8.46 -15.16 14.80
CA ILE A 78 -8.32 -16.53 15.34
C ILE A 78 -8.58 -16.62 16.85
N LEU A 79 -8.94 -15.50 17.49
CA LEU A 79 -9.30 -15.47 18.91
C LEU A 79 -10.68 -16.14 19.12
N PRO A 80 -10.93 -16.73 20.30
CA PRO A 80 -12.21 -17.35 20.58
C PRO A 80 -13.35 -16.32 20.53
N ALA A 81 -14.55 -16.76 20.16
CA ALA A 81 -15.71 -15.88 20.08
C ALA A 81 -15.97 -15.20 21.44
N GLY A 82 -16.05 -13.87 21.44
CA GLY A 82 -16.19 -13.05 22.64
C GLY A 82 -14.86 -12.54 23.23
N ALA A 83 -13.71 -12.95 22.70
CA ALA A 83 -12.43 -12.35 23.05
C ALA A 83 -12.26 -10.98 22.39
N THR A 84 -11.88 -9.99 23.18
CA THR A 84 -11.48 -8.67 22.69
C THR A 84 -9.97 -8.63 22.48
N PRO A 85 -9.48 -7.96 21.42
CA PRO A 85 -8.04 -7.86 21.12
C PRO A 85 -7.25 -7.10 22.19
N GLU A 86 -7.93 -6.28 22.99
CA GLU A 86 -7.31 -5.52 24.07
C GLU A 86 -7.02 -6.36 25.31
N THR A 87 -7.90 -7.32 25.62
CA THR A 87 -7.81 -8.16 26.83
C THR A 87 -7.01 -9.44 26.57
N PHE A 88 -7.12 -10.02 25.38
CA PHE A 88 -6.44 -11.27 25.01
C PHE A 88 -5.13 -10.99 24.28
N LYS A 89 -4.16 -10.42 24.98
CA LYS A 89 -2.81 -10.18 24.47
C LYS A 89 -1.82 -11.20 25.01
N THR A 90 -0.89 -11.62 24.16
CA THR A 90 0.28 -12.38 24.61
C THR A 90 1.31 -11.41 25.21
N GLY A 91 2.20 -11.88 26.10
CA GLY A 91 3.30 -11.05 26.61
C GLY A 91 4.21 -10.48 25.50
N TYR A 92 4.26 -11.14 24.33
CA TYR A 92 4.96 -10.62 23.16
C TYR A 92 4.24 -9.45 22.49
N GLN A 93 2.89 -9.48 22.44
CA GLN A 93 2.06 -8.39 21.92
C GLN A 93 2.04 -7.19 22.86
N GLU A 94 2.10 -7.42 24.18
CA GLU A 94 2.25 -6.35 25.17
C GLU A 94 3.59 -5.62 25.03
N ALA A 95 4.68 -6.38 24.89
CA ALA A 95 6.01 -5.80 24.68
C ALA A 95 6.12 -5.08 23.34
N SER A 96 5.46 -5.59 22.29
CA SER A 96 5.45 -4.99 20.97
C SER A 96 4.15 -5.26 20.23
N ALA A 97 3.27 -4.26 20.19
CA ALA A 97 1.98 -4.30 19.48
C ALA A 97 2.07 -4.83 18.03
N ASN A 98 3.02 -4.32 17.22
CA ASN A 98 3.31 -4.89 15.90
C ASN A 98 4.79 -5.28 15.81
N PRO A 99 5.11 -6.58 15.71
CA PRO A 99 6.50 -7.06 15.72
C PRO A 99 7.29 -6.73 14.45
N PHE A 100 6.63 -6.15 13.44
CA PHE A 100 7.23 -5.75 12.17
C PHE A 100 7.53 -4.25 12.08
N SER A 101 6.96 -3.43 12.95
CA SER A 101 7.21 -1.99 12.99
C SER A 101 8.28 -1.64 14.03
N ARG A 102 8.96 -0.51 13.80
CA ARG A 102 9.83 0.11 14.81
C ARG A 102 8.94 0.74 15.88
N GLN A 103 9.34 0.60 17.14
CA GLN A 103 8.61 1.18 18.25
C GLN A 103 9.49 2.15 19.03
N LYS A 104 8.91 3.27 19.44
CA LYS A 104 9.58 4.25 20.28
C LYS A 104 9.35 3.89 21.73
N HIS A 105 10.43 3.72 22.48
CA HIS A 105 10.32 3.46 23.91
C HIS A 105 9.71 4.69 24.62
N PRO A 106 8.68 4.54 25.47
CA PRO A 106 7.99 5.69 26.07
C PRO A 106 8.88 6.49 27.02
N VAL A 107 9.73 5.83 27.82
CA VAL A 107 10.63 6.50 28.78
C VAL A 107 11.88 7.09 28.12
N THR A 108 12.67 6.30 27.42
CA THR A 108 13.95 6.74 26.83
C THR A 108 13.79 7.51 25.51
N GLY A 109 12.65 7.39 24.83
CA GLY A 109 12.40 8.00 23.54
C GLY A 109 13.20 7.40 22.37
N VAL A 110 13.99 6.35 22.60
CA VAL A 110 14.79 5.68 21.58
C VAL A 110 13.90 4.79 20.71
N TRP A 111 14.18 4.75 19.41
CA TRP A 111 13.52 3.84 18.49
C TRP A 111 14.17 2.47 18.55
N HIS A 112 13.42 1.48 19.00
CA HIS A 112 13.81 0.08 18.91
C HIS A 112 13.62 -0.45 17.49
N GLU A 113 14.54 -1.32 17.09
CA GLU A 113 14.42 -2.09 15.87
C GLU A 113 13.21 -3.03 15.96
N PRO A 114 12.58 -3.36 14.81
CA PRO A 114 11.47 -4.32 14.82
C PRO A 114 11.96 -5.69 15.28
N VAL A 115 11.12 -6.40 16.04
CA VAL A 115 11.42 -7.76 16.54
C VAL A 115 11.82 -8.70 15.39
N TYR A 116 11.18 -8.54 14.22
CA TYR A 116 11.61 -9.15 12.96
C TYR A 116 12.15 -8.10 11.99
N SER A 117 13.42 -8.24 11.62
CA SER A 117 14.08 -7.48 10.54
C SER A 117 13.35 -7.62 9.19
N LEU A 118 13.47 -6.65 8.29
CA LEU A 118 12.83 -6.66 6.95
C LEU A 118 13.07 -7.94 6.14
N ARG A 119 14.25 -8.58 6.26
CA ARG A 119 14.52 -9.89 5.62
C ARG A 119 13.60 -10.98 6.19
N ARG A 120 13.56 -11.11 7.51
CA ARG A 120 12.71 -12.09 8.22
C ARG A 120 11.22 -11.83 7.98
N GLN A 121 10.81 -10.56 7.86
CA GLN A 121 9.45 -10.20 7.45
C GLN A 121 9.14 -10.75 6.07
N ALA A 122 10.01 -10.52 5.08
CA ALA A 122 9.81 -11.02 3.73
C ALA A 122 9.78 -12.55 3.66
N GLU A 123 10.60 -13.24 4.46
CA GLU A 123 10.54 -14.71 4.57
C GLU A 123 9.22 -15.20 5.16
N LEU A 124 8.72 -14.56 6.21
CA LEU A 124 7.42 -14.92 6.81
C LEU A 124 6.28 -14.65 5.83
N VAL A 125 6.27 -13.50 5.16
CA VAL A 125 5.27 -13.16 4.15
C VAL A 125 5.32 -14.14 2.99
N LYS A 126 6.52 -14.49 2.51
CA LYS A 126 6.70 -15.48 1.43
C LYS A 126 6.09 -16.83 1.82
N LEU A 127 6.43 -17.34 3.01
CA LEU A 127 5.87 -18.60 3.51
C LEU A 127 4.35 -18.50 3.69
N ALA A 128 3.86 -17.41 4.28
CA ALA A 128 2.43 -17.22 4.53
C ALA A 128 1.64 -17.17 3.22
N ARG A 129 2.17 -16.53 2.18
CA ARG A 129 1.60 -16.52 0.84
C ARG A 129 1.56 -17.90 0.19
N GLU A 130 2.63 -18.68 0.32
CA GLU A 130 2.69 -20.07 -0.19
C GLU A 130 1.65 -20.98 0.49
N HIS A 131 1.29 -20.69 1.74
CA HIS A 131 0.31 -21.44 2.52
C HIS A 131 -1.06 -20.75 2.66
N GLY A 132 -1.32 -19.63 1.96
CA GLY A 132 -2.60 -18.93 1.98
C GLY A 132 -2.99 -18.29 3.32
N VAL A 133 -2.03 -17.99 4.20
CA VAL A 133 -2.25 -17.40 5.54
C VAL A 133 -1.64 -16.00 5.68
N GLU A 134 -1.47 -15.29 4.57
CA GLU A 134 -0.88 -13.93 4.56
C GLU A 134 -1.72 -12.92 5.35
N GLU A 135 -3.06 -13.03 5.28
CA GLU A 135 -4.01 -12.15 6.00
C GLU A 135 -3.92 -12.27 7.52
N LEU A 136 -3.39 -13.38 8.04
CA LEU A 136 -3.20 -13.58 9.48
C LEU A 136 -1.95 -12.86 10.01
N LEU A 137 -1.08 -12.36 9.13
CA LEU A 137 0.08 -11.61 9.55
C LEU A 137 -0.28 -10.15 9.85
N PRO A 138 0.35 -9.51 10.86
CA PRO A 138 0.24 -8.08 11.04
C PRO A 138 0.66 -7.30 9.78
N PRO A 139 0.14 -6.08 9.55
CA PRO A 139 0.43 -5.31 8.35
C PRO A 139 1.93 -5.00 8.23
N THR A 140 2.49 -5.21 7.03
CA THR A 140 3.92 -4.99 6.75
C THR A 140 4.16 -4.32 5.40
N VAL A 141 5.29 -3.62 5.28
CA VAL A 141 5.79 -3.06 4.01
C VAL A 141 6.14 -4.16 3.00
N LYS A 142 6.33 -5.40 3.48
CA LYS A 142 6.65 -6.58 2.66
C LYS A 142 5.42 -7.38 2.25
N GLY A 143 4.22 -7.03 2.72
CA GLY A 143 2.96 -7.67 2.32
C GLY A 143 2.66 -7.43 0.84
N SER A 144 2.05 -8.43 0.20
CA SER A 144 1.64 -8.42 -1.21
C SER A 144 0.61 -7.33 -1.47
N GLU A 145 -0.43 -7.27 -0.64
CA GLU A 145 -1.50 -6.25 -0.75
C GLU A 145 -0.95 -4.84 -0.56
N TYR A 146 -0.13 -4.63 0.48
CA TYR A 146 0.49 -3.34 0.73
C TYR A 146 1.35 -2.89 -0.44
N GLN A 147 2.21 -3.76 -0.97
CA GLN A 147 3.08 -3.42 -2.10
C GLN A 147 2.30 -3.10 -3.37
N LEU A 148 1.20 -3.83 -3.62
CA LEU A 148 0.34 -3.58 -4.77
C LEU A 148 -0.41 -2.26 -4.61
N ALA A 149 -1.08 -2.04 -3.48
CA ALA A 149 -1.78 -0.80 -3.17
C ALA A 149 -0.86 0.41 -3.28
N HIS A 150 0.32 0.33 -2.65
CA HIS A 150 1.31 1.41 -2.69
C HIS A 150 1.81 1.72 -4.11
N ARG A 151 1.98 0.69 -4.95
CA ARG A 151 2.39 0.85 -6.36
C ARG A 151 1.28 1.45 -7.21
N VAL A 152 0.03 1.03 -7.00
CA VAL A 152 -1.14 1.56 -7.71
C VAL A 152 -1.39 3.02 -7.34
N GLU A 153 -1.33 3.34 -6.05
CA GLU A 153 -1.60 4.68 -5.53
C GLU A 153 -0.52 5.69 -5.96
N HIS A 154 0.76 5.32 -5.85
CA HIS A 154 1.85 6.27 -6.05
C HIS A 154 2.59 6.16 -7.39
N GLY A 155 2.46 5.02 -8.09
CA GLY A 155 3.15 4.76 -9.36
C GLY A 155 4.69 4.70 -9.24
N LEU A 156 5.37 4.78 -10.39
CA LEU A 156 6.83 4.86 -10.44
C LEU A 156 7.28 6.29 -10.06
N ARG A 157 8.21 6.40 -9.11
CA ARG A 157 8.67 7.70 -8.58
C ARG A 157 10.18 7.93 -8.70
N VAL A 158 10.84 7.17 -9.56
CA VAL A 158 12.28 7.33 -9.82
C VAL A 158 12.54 8.67 -10.51
N LYS A 159 13.63 9.35 -10.16
CA LYS A 159 13.96 10.65 -10.76
C LYS A 159 14.16 10.52 -12.27
N GLY A 160 13.47 11.36 -13.04
CA GLY A 160 13.53 11.39 -14.50
C GLY A 160 12.42 10.59 -15.18
N THR A 161 12.17 9.35 -14.76
CA THR A 161 11.19 8.43 -15.37
C THR A 161 9.90 8.26 -14.58
N GLY A 162 9.85 8.76 -13.35
CA GLY A 162 8.67 8.69 -12.50
C GLY A 162 7.53 9.58 -13.00
N VAL A 163 6.32 9.27 -12.54
CA VAL A 163 5.10 10.03 -12.89
C VAL A 163 5.31 11.51 -12.54
N GLY A 164 5.09 12.40 -13.52
CA GLY A 164 5.29 13.84 -13.37
C GLY A 164 6.75 14.31 -13.35
N GLN A 165 7.74 13.43 -13.55
CA GLN A 165 9.15 13.82 -13.68
C GLN A 165 9.55 13.97 -15.15
N LYS A 166 10.62 14.74 -15.39
CA LYS A 166 11.23 14.93 -16.71
C LYS A 166 12.70 14.52 -16.68
N VAL A 167 13.13 13.82 -17.72
CA VAL A 167 14.53 13.42 -17.92
C VAL A 167 15.40 14.66 -18.16
N LYS A 168 16.59 14.70 -17.56
CA LYS A 168 17.54 15.82 -17.68
C LYS A 168 18.11 15.98 -19.10
N GLY A 169 18.22 14.90 -19.85
CA GLY A 169 18.97 14.80 -21.10
C GLY A 169 20.48 14.80 -20.87
N HIS A 170 21.26 14.28 -21.82
CA HIS A 170 22.73 14.34 -21.76
C HIS A 170 23.25 15.75 -22.07
N GLN A 171 24.49 16.06 -21.69
CA GLN A 171 25.06 17.40 -21.93
C GLN A 171 25.10 17.76 -23.42
N HIS A 172 25.41 16.80 -24.29
CA HIS A 172 25.48 17.05 -25.71
C HIS A 172 24.09 17.36 -26.31
N GLU A 173 23.03 16.67 -25.87
CA GLU A 173 21.64 16.91 -26.27
C GLU A 173 21.19 18.32 -25.89
N ARG A 174 21.41 18.72 -24.64
CA ARG A 174 21.06 20.07 -24.15
C ARG A 174 21.80 21.17 -24.89
N MET A 175 23.03 20.90 -25.33
CA MET A 175 23.89 21.88 -26.00
C MET A 175 23.79 21.84 -27.53
N VAL A 176 22.97 20.98 -28.14
CA VAL A 176 22.83 20.92 -29.61
C VAL A 176 22.38 22.27 -30.15
N MET A 177 21.27 22.82 -29.65
CA MET A 177 20.73 24.09 -30.16
C MET A 177 21.69 25.26 -29.98
N PRO A 178 22.27 25.51 -28.79
CA PRO A 178 23.29 26.55 -28.62
C PRO A 178 24.52 26.38 -29.52
N ARG A 179 24.97 25.14 -29.76
CA ARG A 179 26.10 24.86 -30.66
C ARG A 179 25.76 25.14 -32.11
N MET A 180 24.57 24.75 -32.57
CA MET A 180 24.12 25.00 -33.95
C MET A 180 23.91 26.48 -34.20
N GLU A 181 23.35 27.21 -33.24
CA GLU A 181 23.17 28.66 -33.34
C GLU A 181 24.51 29.40 -33.43
N ARG A 182 25.50 28.99 -32.63
CA ARG A 182 26.86 29.52 -32.74
C ARG A 182 27.48 29.27 -34.12
N ARG A 183 27.28 28.08 -34.69
CA ARG A 183 27.75 27.74 -36.05
C ARG A 183 27.05 28.59 -37.10
N ARG A 184 25.73 28.74 -37.01
CA ARG A 184 24.92 29.59 -37.91
C ARG A 184 25.44 31.02 -37.91
N ASN A 185 25.60 31.63 -36.74
CA ASN A 185 26.07 33.01 -36.60
C ASN A 185 27.51 33.20 -37.08
N ALA A 186 28.39 32.21 -36.87
CA ALA A 186 29.75 32.26 -37.41
C ALA A 186 29.75 32.24 -38.95
N MET A 187 28.89 31.44 -39.58
CA MET A 187 28.77 31.38 -41.04
C MET A 187 28.15 32.64 -41.64
N LEU A 188 27.15 33.22 -40.99
CA LEU A 188 26.56 34.49 -41.43
C LEU A 188 27.57 35.64 -41.39
N ASN A 189 28.41 35.71 -40.36
CA ASN A 189 29.42 36.76 -40.21
C ASN A 189 30.74 36.50 -40.97
N MET A 190 30.89 35.31 -41.55
CA MET A 190 32.13 34.89 -42.22
C MET A 190 32.49 35.75 -43.45
N PRO A 191 31.55 36.11 -44.35
CA PRO A 191 31.86 36.96 -45.50
C PRO A 191 32.44 38.34 -45.10
N ASP A 192 31.87 39.00 -44.09
CA ASP A 192 32.33 40.30 -43.64
C ASP A 192 33.69 40.23 -42.96
N LEU A 193 33.91 39.19 -42.15
CA LEU A 193 35.22 38.89 -41.56
C LEU A 193 36.29 38.69 -42.64
N MET A 194 35.97 37.95 -43.70
CA MET A 194 36.89 37.75 -44.83
C MET A 194 37.20 39.05 -45.56
N ARG A 195 36.19 39.91 -45.81
CA ARG A 195 36.42 41.24 -46.41
C ARG A 195 37.35 42.09 -45.54
N GLN A 196 37.11 42.11 -44.23
CA GLN A 196 37.95 42.85 -43.28
C GLN A 196 39.39 42.31 -43.26
N TRP A 197 39.56 40.98 -43.21
CA TRP A 197 40.88 40.36 -43.19
C TRP A 197 41.67 40.64 -44.48
N LYS A 198 41.03 40.53 -45.65
CA LYS A 198 41.64 40.88 -46.94
C LYS A 198 42.04 42.36 -47.02
N LYS A 199 41.23 43.27 -46.48
CA LYS A 199 41.53 44.71 -46.43
C LYS A 199 42.72 45.04 -45.52
N VAL A 200 42.80 44.42 -44.33
CA VAL A 200 43.86 44.69 -43.34
C VAL A 200 45.16 43.99 -43.70
N GLY A 201 45.08 42.76 -44.22
CA GLY A 201 46.22 41.91 -44.56
C GLY A 201 46.75 41.09 -43.37
N LYS A 202 47.39 39.95 -43.70
CA LYS A 202 47.87 38.94 -42.73
C LYS A 202 48.72 39.53 -41.59
N TYR A 203 49.70 40.38 -41.92
CA TYR A 203 50.68 40.89 -40.97
C TYR A 203 50.13 41.94 -39.99
N ARG A 204 49.05 42.65 -40.37
CA ARG A 204 48.42 43.69 -39.55
C ARG A 204 47.19 43.19 -38.79
N TRP A 205 46.81 41.93 -38.96
CA TRP A 205 45.69 41.33 -38.24
C TRP A 205 46.05 41.06 -36.77
N LYS A 206 45.19 41.47 -35.84
CA LYS A 206 45.39 41.28 -34.38
C LYS A 206 44.28 40.47 -33.70
N LYS A 207 43.15 40.22 -34.37
CA LYS A 207 41.96 39.55 -33.82
C LYS A 207 42.07 38.03 -33.97
N PHE A 208 43.05 37.42 -33.31
CA PHE A 208 43.21 35.96 -33.29
C PHE A 208 42.33 35.32 -32.20
N PRO A 209 41.80 34.10 -32.44
CA PRO A 209 41.07 33.37 -31.41
C PRO A 209 42.01 33.06 -30.24
N LYS A 210 41.44 33.01 -29.03
CA LYS A 210 42.17 32.59 -27.83
C LYS A 210 42.18 31.06 -27.74
N SER A 211 43.30 30.49 -27.30
CA SER A 211 43.34 29.07 -26.91
C SER A 211 42.27 28.83 -25.85
N VAL A 212 41.48 27.78 -26.03
CA VAL A 212 40.44 27.37 -25.06
C VAL A 212 41.03 26.47 -23.96
N ASN A 213 42.31 26.08 -24.09
CA ASN A 213 43.05 25.36 -23.06
C ASN A 213 44.07 26.31 -22.43
N GLY A 214 43.76 26.75 -21.23
CA GLY A 214 44.57 27.54 -20.31
C GLY A 214 43.96 27.42 -18.93
#